data_AF-A0A7M7M0C0-F1
#
_entry.id   AF-A0A7M7M0C0-F1
#
_cell.length_a   1.000
_cell.length_b   1.000
_cell.length_c   1.000
_cell.angle_alpha   90.00
_cell.angle_beta   90.00
_cell.angle_gamma   90.00
#
_symmetry.space_group_name_H-M   'P 1'
#
loop_
_entity.id
_entity.type
_entity.pdbx_description
1 polymer ?
#
loop_
_entity_poly.entity_id
_entity_poly.type
_entity_poly.pdbx_seq_one_letter_code
_entity_poly.pdbx_strand_id
1 'polypeptide(L)'
;MEARRFVLGSAILGLFWSGLFKGALTNSMNRCDYPPCSCDSHGRLTCDCKEEGEELVLTTDGDKRLSPHTSRIVVSNCSSVILANSSLASMVGLRAIDLINVANLTLVRQSFELSPQSTRTWISVRNCSIDTMPSFVFRGDVEAIILENVRIGQLSAFSFANLVHTEKLRLENCRIESIEAQAFKKFDVGHLRVIGTRFGDQVPSRTMNDVEVYHTFMLDGVRMGTVRSEAFIVRSPRTVAIQNCVVESLESEAFDVTARGPVIVKNNTFGSLSVGAFLGVRADAEARTQPSLHDLIFKNNSVVNFEEGSIMFDRNSFRLELDNLLVGRSCDCRMLPVWKNNILNYTNLYARFYKQNTASSSSSSFSSSSSLLLPVLVSSQDTPINETPETFLCYDGETSNGVAISFVEYETRHCSLGGSVLVFVLVIAVLLLLSILIACLIVWCCRRRRRNSRKKWISVPMNAPDVVSKKNGVIGREAAASATPVDSRITMVVPDGRLYRETEFHVIVEKAEPLTTEL
;
A
#
# COMPACT_ATOMS: atom_id res chain seq x y z
N MET A 1 -65.57 64.03 78.89
CA MET A 1 -64.38 64.27 78.05
C MET A 1 -64.56 63.40 76.82
N GLU A 2 -65.44 63.77 75.89
CA GLU A 2 -65.36 64.91 74.95
C GLU A 2 -64.47 64.62 73.74
N ALA A 3 -64.99 64.93 72.55
CA ALA A 3 -64.31 64.73 71.28
C ALA A 3 -64.32 66.01 70.45
N ARG A 4 -63.15 66.38 69.92
CA ARG A 4 -62.98 67.27 68.76
C ARG A 4 -61.89 66.61 67.90
N ARG A 5 -62.14 66.15 66.67
CA ARG A 5 -62.51 66.92 65.47
C ARG A 5 -61.57 68.10 65.22
N PHE A 6 -60.61 67.87 64.32
CA PHE A 6 -60.23 68.86 63.33
C PHE A 6 -60.36 68.23 61.95
N VAL A 7 -60.80 69.02 60.97
CA VAL A 7 -60.98 68.63 59.56
C VAL A 7 -60.64 69.85 58.72
N LEU A 8 -59.69 69.72 57.79
CA LEU A 8 -59.66 70.26 56.43
C LEU A 8 -58.25 70.04 55.85
N GLY A 9 -58.14 69.80 54.54
CA GLY A 9 -56.87 69.50 53.87
C GLY A 9 -57.12 68.80 52.54
N SER A 10 -57.62 69.54 51.55
CA SER A 10 -58.18 68.97 50.33
C SER A 10 -57.16 68.31 49.41
N ALA A 11 -57.62 67.24 48.77
CA ALA A 11 -56.98 66.51 47.69
C ALA A 11 -56.44 67.38 46.53
N ILE A 12 -55.33 66.93 45.94
CA ILE A 12 -54.95 67.00 44.52
C ILE A 12 -53.76 66.04 44.30
N LEU A 13 -53.51 65.62 43.05
CA LEU A 13 -52.40 64.74 42.61
C LEU A 13 -52.39 63.30 43.17
N GLY A 14 -53.16 62.43 42.51
CA GLY A 14 -52.74 61.04 42.34
C GLY A 14 -51.67 60.88 41.25
N LEU A 15 -51.41 59.65 40.82
CA LEU A 15 -50.46 59.24 39.75
C LEU A 15 -48.95 59.22 40.09
N PHE A 16 -48.56 58.76 41.30
CA PHE A 16 -47.22 58.19 41.47
C PHE A 16 -47.21 56.80 42.16
N TRP A 17 -46.97 55.78 41.32
CA TRP A 17 -46.21 54.56 41.62
C TRP A 17 -46.86 53.47 42.50
N SER A 18 -47.99 52.94 42.04
CA SER A 18 -48.32 51.51 42.21
C SER A 18 -47.37 50.65 41.35
N GLY A 19 -46.12 50.47 41.80
CA GLY A 19 -45.03 49.98 40.93
C GLY A 19 -43.89 49.21 41.60
N LEU A 20 -44.16 48.50 42.70
CA LEU A 20 -43.10 47.85 43.52
C LEU A 20 -43.23 46.33 43.70
N PHE A 21 -44.16 45.68 42.99
CA PHE A 21 -44.27 44.21 42.89
C PHE A 21 -44.47 43.73 41.45
N LYS A 22 -43.56 44.15 40.55
CA LYS A 22 -43.18 43.29 39.41
C LYS A 22 -41.86 42.63 39.78
N GLY A 23 -41.92 41.33 40.10
CA GLY A 23 -40.71 40.55 40.28
C GLY A 23 -39.87 40.59 39.00
N ALA A 24 -38.58 40.91 39.14
CA ALA A 24 -37.64 40.77 38.05
C ALA A 24 -37.38 39.27 37.81
N LEU A 25 -38.30 38.63 37.10
CA LEU A 25 -38.00 37.39 36.40
C LEU A 25 -36.85 37.70 35.46
N THR A 26 -35.66 37.23 35.81
CA THR A 26 -34.47 37.28 34.95
C THR A 26 -34.73 36.37 33.77
N ASN A 27 -35.43 36.92 32.76
CA ASN A 27 -35.79 36.24 31.53
C ASN A 27 -34.51 36.04 30.70
N SER A 28 -33.70 35.08 31.13
CA SER A 28 -32.34 34.90 30.62
C SER A 28 -32.43 34.40 29.20
N MET A 29 -32.18 35.30 28.27
CA MET A 29 -32.26 35.04 26.85
C MET A 29 -31.32 33.87 26.51
N ASN A 30 -31.83 32.98 25.67
CA ASN A 30 -31.30 31.67 25.38
C ASN A 30 -31.14 31.58 23.85
N ARG A 31 -30.24 30.73 23.35
CA ARG A 31 -30.04 30.54 21.90
C ARG A 31 -31.34 30.17 21.17
N CYS A 32 -32.30 29.56 21.88
CA CYS A 32 -33.66 29.26 21.44
C CYS A 32 -34.52 30.49 21.08
N ASP A 33 -34.24 31.66 21.63
CA ASP A 33 -35.05 32.88 21.48
C ASP A 33 -34.62 33.74 20.27
N TYR A 34 -33.57 33.32 19.56
CA TYR A 34 -32.99 34.03 18.42
C TYR A 34 -32.94 33.13 17.18
N PRO A 35 -33.32 33.63 15.99
CA PRO A 35 -33.07 32.91 14.75
C PRO A 35 -31.55 32.70 14.53
N PRO A 36 -31.16 31.70 13.71
CA PRO A 36 -32.01 30.73 13.01
C PRO A 36 -32.33 29.50 13.88
N CYS A 37 -32.27 29.65 15.21
CA CYS A 37 -32.42 28.58 16.17
C CYS A 37 -33.84 28.48 16.76
N SER A 38 -34.21 27.27 17.15
CA SER A 38 -35.46 26.93 17.84
C SER A 38 -35.22 25.77 18.81
N CYS A 39 -36.10 25.59 19.79
CA CYS A 39 -35.99 24.52 20.78
C CYS A 39 -37.33 23.85 21.05
N ASP A 40 -37.30 22.53 21.26
CA ASP A 40 -38.49 21.76 21.66
C ASP A 40 -38.60 21.59 23.20
N SER A 41 -39.73 21.03 23.64
CA SER A 41 -40.02 20.74 25.05
C SER A 41 -39.13 19.65 25.67
N HIS A 42 -38.27 18.99 24.90
CA HIS A 42 -37.37 17.93 25.33
C HIS A 42 -35.90 18.42 25.41
N GLY A 43 -35.66 19.71 25.19
CA GLY A 43 -34.33 20.31 25.21
C GLY A 43 -33.53 20.10 23.93
N ARG A 44 -34.16 19.74 22.80
CA ARG A 44 -33.49 19.69 21.50
C ARG A 44 -33.37 21.10 20.92
N LEU A 45 -32.15 21.62 20.84
CA LEU A 45 -31.81 22.80 20.03
C LEU A 45 -31.70 22.39 18.56
N THR A 46 -32.38 23.10 17.67
CA THR A 46 -32.27 22.94 16.21
C THR A 46 -32.08 24.31 15.55
N CYS A 47 -30.99 24.49 14.82
CA CYS A 47 -30.68 25.71 14.07
C CYS A 47 -30.50 25.38 12.57
N ASP A 48 -31.21 26.06 11.67
CA ASP A 48 -31.12 25.82 10.23
C ASP A 48 -30.89 27.15 9.48
N CYS A 49 -29.63 27.49 9.18
CA CYS A 49 -29.26 28.81 8.67
C CYS A 49 -29.57 29.01 7.16
N LYS A 50 -30.54 28.28 6.60
CA LYS A 50 -30.81 28.21 5.16
C LYS A 50 -31.10 29.57 4.51
N GLU A 51 -31.66 30.51 5.28
CA GLU A 51 -32.03 31.86 4.83
C GLU A 51 -31.15 32.96 5.46
N GLU A 52 -30.27 32.61 6.40
CA GLU A 52 -29.42 33.55 7.16
C GLU A 52 -27.94 33.24 6.91
N GLY A 53 -27.24 34.11 6.18
CA GLY A 53 -25.81 33.98 5.93
C GLY A 53 -24.89 34.27 7.13
N GLU A 54 -25.47 34.58 8.30
CA GLU A 54 -24.74 35.00 9.52
C GLU A 54 -23.95 33.87 10.20
N GLU A 55 -23.00 34.27 11.04
CA GLU A 55 -22.15 33.36 11.79
C GLU A 55 -22.85 32.80 13.05
N LEU A 56 -22.99 31.48 13.11
CA LEU A 56 -23.62 30.80 14.23
C LEU A 56 -22.62 30.53 15.36
N VAL A 57 -22.46 31.49 16.26
CA VAL A 57 -21.72 31.28 17.51
C VAL A 57 -22.55 30.47 18.51
N LEU A 58 -21.97 29.38 19.01
CA LEU A 58 -22.50 28.50 20.06
C LEU A 58 -21.63 28.66 21.32
N THR A 59 -22.21 29.17 22.41
CA THR A 59 -21.48 29.59 23.62
C THR A 59 -22.35 29.45 24.89
N THR A 60 -21.74 29.34 26.07
CA THR A 60 -22.42 29.42 27.38
C THR A 60 -22.68 30.86 27.87
N ASP A 61 -22.04 31.84 27.23
CA ASP A 61 -21.87 33.18 27.80
C ASP A 61 -22.60 34.25 26.97
N GLY A 62 -23.10 35.29 27.65
CA GLY A 62 -23.86 36.38 27.03
C GLY A 62 -25.31 36.03 26.69
N ASP A 63 -25.98 36.92 25.95
CA ASP A 63 -27.44 36.86 25.75
C ASP A 63 -27.89 35.77 24.76
N LYS A 64 -26.99 35.25 23.92
CA LYS A 64 -27.23 34.14 22.97
C LYS A 64 -26.76 32.78 23.51
N ARG A 65 -26.66 32.64 24.83
CA ARG A 65 -26.13 31.43 25.50
C ARG A 65 -26.97 30.17 25.27
N LEU A 66 -26.32 29.02 25.29
CA LEU A 66 -26.95 27.70 25.27
C LEU A 66 -27.52 27.32 26.65
N SER A 67 -28.60 26.53 26.66
CA SER A 67 -29.25 26.09 27.89
C SER A 67 -28.52 24.89 28.54
N PRO A 68 -28.30 24.89 29.87
CA PRO A 68 -27.84 23.70 30.60
C PRO A 68 -28.78 22.49 30.49
N HIS A 69 -30.04 22.71 30.09
CA HIS A 69 -31.04 21.66 29.88
C HIS A 69 -31.09 21.14 28.43
N THR A 70 -30.18 21.59 27.55
CA THR A 70 -30.10 21.08 26.17
C THR A 70 -29.67 19.61 26.16
N SER A 71 -30.48 18.76 25.54
CA SER A 71 -30.31 17.30 25.47
C SER A 71 -29.76 16.83 24.11
N ARG A 72 -30.03 17.61 23.05
CA ARG A 72 -29.52 17.41 21.70
C ARG A 72 -29.30 18.74 21.00
N ILE A 73 -28.21 18.84 20.25
CA ILE A 73 -27.92 19.96 19.36
C ILE A 73 -27.98 19.45 17.92
N VAL A 74 -28.71 20.14 17.05
CA VAL A 74 -28.69 19.93 15.60
C VAL A 74 -28.46 21.27 14.92
N VAL A 75 -27.41 21.37 14.11
CA VAL A 75 -27.11 22.55 13.28
C VAL A 75 -27.01 22.11 11.83
N SER A 76 -27.77 22.75 10.95
CA SER A 76 -27.81 22.45 9.52
C SER A 76 -27.60 23.69 8.64
N ASN A 77 -26.93 23.47 7.49
CA ASN A 77 -26.90 24.39 6.35
C ASN A 77 -26.34 25.79 6.65
N CYS A 78 -25.35 25.89 7.56
CA CYS A 78 -24.78 27.16 8.00
C CYS A 78 -23.46 27.53 7.29
N SER A 79 -23.29 28.82 6.99
CA SER A 79 -22.10 29.40 6.35
C SER A 79 -20.87 29.30 7.25
N SER A 80 -20.99 29.78 8.49
CA SER A 80 -19.98 29.69 9.55
C SER A 80 -20.64 29.21 10.84
N VAL A 81 -20.01 28.28 11.55
CA VAL A 81 -20.38 27.89 12.92
C VAL A 81 -19.12 27.96 13.78
N ILE A 82 -19.18 28.69 14.88
CA ILE A 82 -18.12 28.71 15.90
C ILE A 82 -18.63 27.99 17.13
N LEU A 83 -18.00 26.86 17.48
CA LEU A 83 -18.28 26.17 18.74
C LEU A 83 -17.27 26.65 19.79
N ALA A 84 -17.71 27.52 20.71
CA ALA A 84 -16.81 28.16 21.67
C ALA A 84 -16.21 27.16 22.68
N ASN A 85 -15.08 27.55 23.28
CA ASN A 85 -14.38 26.79 24.32
C ASN A 85 -15.32 26.45 25.49
N SER A 86 -15.31 25.19 25.95
CA SER A 86 -16.14 24.66 27.05
C SER A 86 -17.65 24.88 26.92
N SER A 87 -18.16 25.23 25.73
CA SER A 87 -19.56 25.65 25.49
C SER A 87 -20.63 24.57 25.77
N LEU A 88 -20.21 23.32 26.01
CA LEU A 88 -21.07 22.18 26.29
C LEU A 88 -20.93 21.66 27.74
N ALA A 89 -19.96 22.17 28.52
CA ALA A 89 -19.60 21.63 29.83
C ALA A 89 -20.71 21.77 30.90
N SER A 90 -21.64 22.71 30.69
CA SER A 90 -22.82 22.93 31.54
C SER A 90 -23.98 21.96 31.24
N MET A 91 -23.94 21.23 30.13
CA MET A 91 -25.07 20.43 29.65
C MET A 91 -25.05 19.00 30.21
N VAL A 92 -25.47 18.87 31.47
CA VAL A 92 -25.61 17.55 32.14
C VAL A 92 -26.58 16.63 31.40
N GLY A 93 -27.56 17.18 30.67
CA GLY A 93 -28.53 16.41 29.90
C GLY A 93 -28.11 15.99 28.49
N LEU A 94 -26.93 16.40 28.01
CA LEU A 94 -26.53 16.21 26.61
C LEU A 94 -26.33 14.73 26.26
N ARG A 95 -26.74 14.38 25.04
CA ARG A 95 -26.63 13.02 24.45
C ARG A 95 -26.15 13.03 23.01
N ALA A 96 -26.36 14.11 22.27
CA ALA A 96 -26.31 14.10 20.82
C ALA A 96 -25.92 15.47 20.25
N ILE A 97 -24.95 15.48 19.34
CA ILE A 97 -24.54 16.68 18.59
C ILE A 97 -24.45 16.31 17.10
N ASP A 98 -25.30 16.94 16.29
CA ASP A 98 -25.31 16.81 14.83
C ASP A 98 -24.90 18.16 14.21
N LEU A 99 -23.77 18.20 13.50
CA LEU A 99 -23.34 19.35 12.70
C LEU A 99 -23.31 18.94 11.22
N ILE A 100 -24.20 19.50 10.40
CA ILE A 100 -24.51 18.98 9.05
C ILE A 100 -24.44 20.12 8.02
N ASN A 101 -23.75 19.89 6.90
CA ASN A 101 -23.62 20.86 5.80
C ASN A 101 -23.10 22.24 6.27
N VAL A 102 -22.09 22.27 7.14
CA VAL A 102 -21.49 23.52 7.66
C VAL A 102 -20.28 23.89 6.81
N ALA A 103 -20.36 25.00 6.07
CA ALA A 103 -19.33 25.38 5.10
C ALA A 103 -17.99 25.77 5.76
N ASN A 104 -18.01 26.38 6.94
CA ASN A 104 -16.85 26.55 7.81
C ASN A 104 -17.22 26.26 9.28
N LEU A 105 -16.74 25.15 9.84
CA LEU A 105 -16.87 24.80 11.24
C LEU A 105 -15.56 25.15 11.97
N THR A 106 -15.58 26.28 12.68
CA THR A 106 -14.46 26.72 13.50
C THR A 106 -14.54 26.06 14.87
N LEU A 107 -13.53 25.25 15.19
CA LEU A 107 -13.38 24.59 16.48
C LEU A 107 -12.25 25.26 17.27
N VAL A 108 -12.49 25.45 18.55
CA VAL A 108 -11.53 25.94 19.55
C VAL A 108 -11.03 24.72 20.34
N ARG A 109 -9.94 24.88 21.09
CA ARG A 109 -9.59 23.95 22.17
C ARG A 109 -10.83 23.73 23.06
N GLN A 110 -11.09 22.49 23.46
CA GLN A 110 -12.18 22.10 24.36
C GLN A 110 -13.60 22.48 23.87
N SER A 111 -13.82 22.67 22.56
CA SER A 111 -15.16 22.84 21.98
C SER A 111 -16.11 21.66 22.27
N PHE A 112 -15.57 20.43 22.34
CA PHE A 112 -16.29 19.22 22.74
C PHE A 112 -15.90 18.77 24.15
N GLU A 113 -15.78 19.73 25.08
CA GLU A 113 -15.72 19.45 26.51
C GLU A 113 -17.13 19.22 27.07
N LEU A 114 -17.42 17.96 27.39
CA LEU A 114 -18.68 17.51 27.98
C LEU A 114 -18.66 17.62 29.51
N SER A 115 -19.84 17.68 30.10
CA SER A 115 -19.99 17.66 31.55
C SER A 115 -19.52 16.32 32.13
N PRO A 116 -18.80 16.26 33.28
CA PRO A 116 -18.46 14.98 33.92
C PRO A 116 -19.69 14.21 34.45
N GLN A 117 -20.88 14.81 34.36
CA GLN A 117 -22.16 14.18 34.68
C GLN A 117 -23.01 13.88 33.43
N SER A 118 -22.55 14.22 32.22
CA SER A 118 -23.32 13.94 31.00
C SER A 118 -23.41 12.45 30.74
N THR A 119 -24.58 11.99 30.30
CA THR A 119 -24.70 10.67 29.69
C THR A 119 -23.81 10.54 28.45
N ARG A 120 -23.34 9.31 28.19
CA ARG A 120 -22.73 8.87 26.92
C ARG A 120 -23.25 9.68 25.73
N THR A 121 -22.39 10.52 25.16
CA THR A 121 -22.75 11.46 24.10
C THR A 121 -22.15 11.04 22.77
N TRP A 122 -22.95 11.09 21.70
CA TRP A 122 -22.47 10.89 20.33
C TRP A 122 -22.35 12.23 19.59
N ILE A 123 -21.24 12.37 18.84
CA ILE A 123 -20.86 13.55 18.09
C ILE A 123 -20.77 13.16 16.61
N SER A 124 -21.57 13.80 15.77
CA SER A 124 -21.59 13.57 14.32
C SER A 124 -21.38 14.89 13.57
N VAL A 125 -20.36 14.91 12.72
CA VAL A 125 -20.04 16.04 11.84
C VAL A 125 -20.06 15.54 10.40
N ARG A 126 -20.90 16.13 9.54
CA ARG A 126 -21.20 15.61 8.21
C ARG A 126 -21.19 16.69 7.14
N ASN A 127 -20.48 16.45 6.03
CA ASN A 127 -20.38 17.39 4.90
C ASN A 127 -19.88 18.78 5.34
N CYS A 128 -18.90 18.84 6.25
CA CYS A 128 -18.37 20.09 6.80
C CYS A 128 -16.93 20.34 6.36
N SER A 129 -16.50 21.60 6.34
CA SER A 129 -15.07 21.96 6.31
C SER A 129 -14.65 22.48 7.68
N ILE A 130 -13.55 21.94 8.21
CA ILE A 130 -12.85 22.42 9.40
C ILE A 130 -11.49 22.89 8.90
N ASP A 131 -11.14 24.17 9.12
CA ASP A 131 -9.82 24.67 8.73
C ASP A 131 -8.72 24.01 9.57
N THR A 132 -8.76 24.25 10.88
CA THR A 132 -7.86 23.65 11.86
C THR A 132 -8.65 22.91 12.93
N MET A 133 -8.28 21.65 13.19
CA MET A 133 -8.71 20.88 14.35
C MET A 133 -7.64 21.06 15.44
N PRO A 134 -7.89 21.85 16.51
CA PRO A 134 -6.85 22.21 17.47
C PRO A 134 -6.54 21.09 18.48
N SER A 135 -5.50 21.27 19.29
CA SER A 135 -5.22 20.36 20.40
C SER A 135 -6.36 20.29 21.43
N PHE A 136 -6.65 19.09 21.92
CA PHE A 136 -7.64 18.82 22.99
C PHE A 136 -9.05 19.33 22.66
N VAL A 137 -9.59 19.04 21.47
CA VAL A 137 -10.97 19.43 21.12
C VAL A 137 -12.00 18.69 21.97
N PHE A 138 -11.79 17.38 22.16
CA PHE A 138 -12.68 16.48 22.88
C PHE A 138 -12.22 16.29 24.33
N ARG A 139 -13.18 16.27 25.28
CA ARG A 139 -12.93 15.95 26.69
C ARG A 139 -14.21 15.46 27.37
N GLY A 140 -14.15 14.34 28.09
CA GLY A 140 -15.29 13.76 28.82
C GLY A 140 -15.71 12.39 28.27
N ASP A 141 -16.88 11.90 28.69
CA ASP A 141 -17.44 10.60 28.30
C ASP A 141 -18.13 10.72 26.91
N VAL A 142 -17.34 10.51 25.86
CA VAL A 142 -17.78 10.58 24.46
C VAL A 142 -17.94 9.15 23.94
N GLU A 143 -19.16 8.68 23.76
CA GLU A 143 -19.42 7.29 23.32
C GLU A 143 -19.01 7.07 21.86
N ALA A 144 -19.30 8.03 20.98
CA ALA A 144 -19.00 7.93 19.56
C ALA A 144 -18.62 9.27 18.93
N ILE A 145 -17.57 9.27 18.11
CA ILE A 145 -17.19 10.39 17.24
C ILE A 145 -17.25 9.90 15.79
N ILE A 146 -18.04 10.58 14.97
CA ILE A 146 -18.28 10.22 13.57
C ILE A 146 -18.06 11.46 12.69
N LEU A 147 -16.98 11.48 11.92
CA LEU A 147 -16.72 12.49 10.89
C LEU A 147 -16.98 11.86 9.51
N GLU A 148 -17.91 12.42 8.75
CA GLU A 148 -18.39 11.90 7.46
C GLU A 148 -18.30 12.96 6.36
N ASN A 149 -17.57 12.68 5.28
CA ASN A 149 -17.31 13.62 4.17
C ASN A 149 -16.73 14.98 4.65
N VAL A 150 -15.89 14.97 5.70
CA VAL A 150 -15.32 16.18 6.31
C VAL A 150 -13.96 16.54 5.70
N ARG A 151 -13.77 17.80 5.31
CA ARG A 151 -12.44 18.37 5.01
C ARG A 151 -11.82 18.91 6.30
N ILE A 152 -10.55 18.58 6.55
CA ILE A 152 -9.73 19.09 7.64
C ILE A 152 -8.45 19.65 7.03
N GLY A 153 -8.18 20.95 7.16
CA GLY A 153 -6.93 21.55 6.65
C GLY A 153 -5.72 21.11 7.47
N GLN A 154 -5.77 21.31 8.79
CA GLN A 154 -4.72 20.91 9.73
C GLN A 154 -5.30 20.10 10.90
N LEU A 155 -4.75 18.92 11.13
CA LEU A 155 -5.02 18.10 12.30
C LEU A 155 -3.86 18.24 13.30
N SER A 156 -4.02 19.09 14.32
CA SER A 156 -2.95 19.41 15.26
C SER A 156 -2.65 18.29 16.25
N ALA A 157 -1.46 18.34 16.86
CA ALA A 157 -1.05 17.42 17.92
C ALA A 157 -2.09 17.41 19.04
N PHE A 158 -2.36 16.24 19.61
CA PHE A 158 -3.34 16.02 20.68
C PHE A 158 -4.81 16.38 20.33
N SER A 159 -5.18 16.52 19.04
CA SER A 159 -6.59 16.74 18.64
C SER A 159 -7.53 15.68 19.23
N PHE A 160 -7.13 14.41 19.12
CA PHE A 160 -7.76 13.26 19.74
C PHE A 160 -6.86 12.75 20.87
N ALA A 161 -7.11 13.22 22.09
CA ALA A 161 -6.36 12.82 23.29
C ALA A 161 -7.25 12.87 24.53
N ASN A 162 -7.01 11.96 25.49
CA ASN A 162 -7.82 11.82 26.70
C ASN A 162 -9.33 11.61 26.42
N LEU A 163 -9.66 10.90 25.35
CA LEU A 163 -10.97 10.26 25.22
C LEU A 163 -11.09 9.18 26.31
N VAL A 164 -12.30 8.97 26.82
CA VAL A 164 -12.59 8.02 27.91
C VAL A 164 -13.87 7.28 27.57
N HIS A 165 -13.86 5.95 27.69
CA HIS A 165 -15.00 5.07 27.39
C HIS A 165 -15.53 5.14 25.93
N THR A 166 -14.75 5.67 24.99
CA THR A 166 -15.22 5.85 23.61
C THR A 166 -15.37 4.51 22.90
N GLU A 167 -16.59 4.13 22.55
CA GLU A 167 -16.87 2.86 21.90
C GLU A 167 -16.53 2.90 20.40
N LYS A 168 -16.57 4.09 19.77
CA LYS A 168 -16.43 4.22 18.32
C LYS A 168 -15.82 5.55 17.84
N LEU A 169 -14.67 5.48 17.17
CA LEU A 169 -14.10 6.59 16.39
C LEU A 169 -14.13 6.22 14.90
N ARG A 170 -14.95 6.94 14.12
CA ARG A 170 -15.12 6.74 12.66
C ARG A 170 -14.73 8.00 11.89
N LEU A 171 -13.79 7.84 10.97
CA LEU A 171 -13.46 8.82 9.93
C LEU A 171 -13.87 8.21 8.58
N GLU A 172 -14.75 8.89 7.84
CA GLU A 172 -15.33 8.36 6.61
C GLU A 172 -15.32 9.40 5.49
N ASN A 173 -14.74 9.03 4.34
CA ASN A 173 -14.55 9.89 3.16
C ASN A 173 -13.92 11.26 3.48
N CYS A 174 -13.14 11.34 4.55
CA CYS A 174 -12.53 12.59 5.00
C CYS A 174 -11.33 12.95 4.13
N ARG A 175 -11.01 14.24 4.05
CA ARG A 175 -9.79 14.76 3.42
C ARG A 175 -9.03 15.57 4.45
N ILE A 176 -7.88 15.05 4.89
CA ILE A 176 -7.02 15.68 5.90
C ILE A 176 -5.75 16.14 5.18
N GLU A 177 -5.55 17.45 5.06
CA GLU A 177 -4.52 18.00 4.17
C GLU A 177 -3.14 18.03 4.83
N SER A 178 -3.08 18.31 6.13
CA SER A 178 -1.88 18.23 6.96
C SER A 178 -2.17 17.60 8.32
N ILE A 179 -1.16 16.92 8.88
CA ILE A 179 -1.23 16.17 10.13
C ILE A 179 0.02 16.48 10.95
N GLU A 180 -0.14 16.79 12.23
CA GLU A 180 0.96 16.87 13.17
C GLU A 180 1.23 15.51 13.84
N ALA A 181 2.48 15.27 14.23
CA ALA A 181 2.83 14.12 15.06
C ALA A 181 2.03 14.17 16.38
N GLN A 182 1.57 13.00 16.85
CA GLN A 182 0.77 12.83 18.06
C GLN A 182 -0.64 13.45 18.00
N ALA A 183 -1.19 13.67 16.79
CA ALA A 183 -2.58 14.07 16.57
C ALA A 183 -3.61 13.15 17.26
N PHE A 184 -3.35 11.84 17.28
CA PHE A 184 -4.06 10.84 18.07
C PHE A 184 -3.11 10.33 19.16
N LYS A 185 -3.40 10.59 20.44
CA LYS A 185 -2.49 10.22 21.53
C LYS A 185 -3.19 9.74 22.79
N LYS A 186 -2.75 8.59 23.31
CA LYS A 186 -3.06 8.08 24.65
C LYS A 186 -4.55 8.17 24.99
N PHE A 187 -5.32 7.33 24.32
CA PHE A 187 -6.73 7.09 24.62
C PHE A 187 -7.09 5.64 24.26
N ASP A 188 -8.14 5.15 24.91
CA ASP A 188 -8.79 3.88 24.61
C ASP A 188 -9.97 4.06 23.63
N VAL A 189 -10.20 3.08 22.74
CA VAL A 189 -11.38 3.06 21.88
C VAL A 189 -11.87 1.65 21.56
N GLY A 190 -13.18 1.44 21.54
CA GLY A 190 -13.80 0.16 21.14
C GLY A 190 -13.47 -0.23 19.70
N HIS A 191 -13.88 0.59 18.73
CA HIS A 191 -13.55 0.45 17.32
C HIS A 191 -12.95 1.73 16.73
N LEU A 192 -11.78 1.63 16.11
CA LEU A 192 -11.14 2.68 15.32
C LEU A 192 -11.27 2.33 13.84
N ARG A 193 -12.04 3.13 13.07
CA ARG A 193 -12.29 2.88 11.64
C ARG A 193 -12.02 4.13 10.80
N VAL A 194 -11.14 3.99 9.82
CA VAL A 194 -10.83 5.02 8.81
C VAL A 194 -11.20 4.45 7.45
N ILE A 195 -12.18 5.06 6.78
CA ILE A 195 -12.84 4.55 5.57
C ILE A 195 -12.77 5.63 4.49
N GLY A 196 -12.37 5.27 3.27
CA GLY A 196 -12.37 6.15 2.08
C GLY A 196 -11.58 7.46 2.23
N THR A 197 -10.76 7.57 3.27
CA THR A 197 -10.18 8.83 3.74
C THR A 197 -8.84 9.08 3.08
N ARG A 198 -8.61 10.31 2.60
CA ARG A 198 -7.28 10.76 2.15
C ARG A 198 -6.59 11.50 3.29
N PHE A 199 -5.49 10.93 3.75
CA PHE A 199 -4.46 11.66 4.49
C PHE A 199 -3.56 12.42 3.49
N GLY A 200 -2.86 13.44 3.98
CA GLY A 200 -1.98 14.29 3.17
C GLY A 200 -0.74 13.56 2.63
N ASP A 201 0.11 14.34 1.98
CA ASP A 201 1.29 13.83 1.25
C ASP A 201 2.37 13.24 2.20
N GLN A 202 2.26 13.51 3.51
CA GLN A 202 3.00 12.80 4.57
C GLN A 202 2.11 12.47 5.78
N VAL A 203 2.27 11.27 6.33
CA VAL A 203 1.79 10.87 7.67
C VAL A 203 3.02 10.81 8.60
N PRO A 204 3.20 11.75 9.55
CA PRO A 204 4.36 11.79 10.43
C PRO A 204 4.49 10.58 11.37
N SER A 205 5.72 10.36 11.86
CA SER A 205 5.99 9.42 12.94
C SER A 205 5.14 9.75 14.17
N ARG A 206 4.63 8.73 14.84
CA ARG A 206 3.78 8.83 16.04
C ARG A 206 2.49 9.63 15.80
N THR A 207 1.94 9.63 14.59
CA THR A 207 0.63 10.23 14.28
C THR A 207 -0.47 9.63 15.16
N MET A 208 -0.49 8.30 15.26
CA MET A 208 -1.16 7.56 16.34
C MET A 208 -0.09 7.09 17.33
N ASN A 209 -0.23 7.48 18.59
CA ASN A 209 0.77 7.24 19.63
C ASN A 209 0.10 6.73 20.91
N ASP A 210 0.39 5.47 21.28
CA ASP A 210 -0.14 4.83 22.48
C ASP A 210 -1.69 4.78 22.48
N VAL A 211 -2.29 4.50 21.31
CA VAL A 211 -3.75 4.36 21.15
C VAL A 211 -4.13 2.90 21.38
N GLU A 212 -4.95 2.61 22.41
CA GLU A 212 -5.46 1.25 22.66
C GLU A 212 -6.80 1.04 21.93
N VAL A 213 -6.93 -0.08 21.22
CA VAL A 213 -8.13 -0.43 20.45
C VAL A 213 -8.65 -1.80 20.90
N TYR A 214 -9.86 -1.88 21.45
CA TYR A 214 -10.33 -3.12 22.08
C TYR A 214 -10.89 -4.17 21.11
N HIS A 215 -11.50 -3.76 20.00
CA HIS A 215 -12.19 -4.70 19.09
C HIS A 215 -11.65 -4.69 17.66
N THR A 216 -11.53 -3.51 17.03
CA THR A 216 -11.17 -3.46 15.60
C THR A 216 -10.40 -2.18 15.28
N PHE A 217 -9.20 -2.34 14.73
CA PHE A 217 -8.49 -1.29 14.02
C PHE A 217 -8.64 -1.55 12.51
N MET A 218 -9.23 -0.60 11.79
CA MET A 218 -9.57 -0.77 10.37
C MET A 218 -9.18 0.45 9.53
N LEU A 219 -8.35 0.24 8.53
CA LEU A 219 -8.10 1.15 7.42
C LEU A 219 -8.71 0.51 6.16
N ASP A 220 -9.68 1.18 5.53
CA ASP A 220 -10.36 0.68 4.33
C ASP A 220 -10.43 1.78 3.24
N GLY A 221 -9.88 1.52 2.05
CA GLY A 221 -9.89 2.48 0.94
C GLY A 221 -9.09 3.75 1.22
N VAL A 222 -8.18 3.72 2.20
CA VAL A 222 -7.43 4.90 2.68
C VAL A 222 -6.31 5.25 1.71
N ARG A 223 -6.10 6.53 1.45
CA ARG A 223 -4.99 7.04 0.64
C ARG A 223 -3.98 7.79 1.50
N MET A 224 -2.70 7.47 1.35
CA MET A 224 -1.57 8.04 2.08
C MET A 224 -0.41 8.32 1.12
N GLY A 225 0.27 9.45 1.30
CA GLY A 225 1.55 9.72 0.64
C GLY A 225 2.69 8.93 1.29
N THR A 226 3.67 9.65 1.85
CA THR A 226 4.75 9.03 2.63
C THR A 226 4.33 8.77 4.08
N VAL A 227 4.23 7.50 4.48
CA VAL A 227 3.98 7.08 5.86
C VAL A 227 5.32 6.81 6.54
N ARG A 228 5.62 7.57 7.59
CA ARG A 228 6.89 7.51 8.31
C ARG A 228 6.99 6.35 9.30
N SER A 229 8.21 6.01 9.73
CA SER A 229 8.45 5.05 10.81
C SER A 229 7.66 5.39 12.08
N GLU A 230 7.13 4.37 12.76
CA GLU A 230 6.24 4.51 13.94
C GLU A 230 5.00 5.40 13.71
N ALA A 231 4.53 5.63 12.47
CA ALA A 231 3.36 6.49 12.22
C ALA A 231 2.09 6.01 12.94
N PHE A 232 1.88 4.69 12.99
CA PHE A 232 0.73 4.03 13.61
C PHE A 232 1.18 3.13 14.76
N ILE A 233 1.29 3.68 15.98
CA ILE A 233 1.47 2.89 17.22
C ILE A 233 0.09 2.57 17.80
N VAL A 234 -0.40 1.35 17.57
CA VAL A 234 -1.77 0.91 17.93
C VAL A 234 -1.72 -0.37 18.76
N ARG A 235 -2.34 -0.36 19.94
CA ARG A 235 -2.23 -1.45 20.92
C ARG A 235 -3.51 -2.24 21.09
N SER A 236 -3.34 -3.54 21.31
CA SER A 236 -4.40 -4.48 21.71
C SER A 236 -5.54 -4.85 20.72
N PRO A 237 -5.58 -4.49 19.42
CA PRO A 237 -6.75 -4.81 18.58
C PRO A 237 -6.95 -6.31 18.43
N ARG A 238 -8.16 -6.80 18.77
CA ARG A 238 -8.59 -8.19 18.48
C ARG A 238 -8.63 -8.51 16.98
N THR A 239 -8.72 -7.51 16.12
CA THR A 239 -8.64 -7.66 14.66
C THR A 239 -8.04 -6.40 14.06
N VAL A 240 -7.06 -6.59 13.18
CA VAL A 240 -6.46 -5.53 12.36
C VAL A 240 -6.84 -5.77 10.90
N ALA A 241 -7.37 -4.76 10.23
CA ALA A 241 -7.68 -4.82 8.80
C ALA A 241 -7.14 -3.58 8.08
N ILE A 242 -6.25 -3.80 7.11
CA ILE A 242 -5.70 -2.79 6.21
C ILE A 242 -6.07 -3.26 4.80
N GLN A 243 -7.13 -2.71 4.23
CA GLN A 243 -7.71 -3.20 2.98
C GLN A 243 -8.00 -2.10 1.95
N ASN A 244 -7.79 -2.40 0.68
CA ASN A 244 -8.08 -1.50 -0.44
C ASN A 244 -7.29 -0.15 -0.39
N CYS A 245 -6.24 -0.04 0.43
CA CYS A 245 -5.50 1.20 0.66
C CYS A 245 -4.46 1.45 -0.45
N VAL A 246 -4.14 2.73 -0.66
CA VAL A 246 -3.04 3.17 -1.55
C VAL A 246 -2.04 3.96 -0.74
N VAL A 247 -0.78 3.52 -0.75
CA VAL A 247 0.33 4.12 0.00
C VAL A 247 1.47 4.41 -0.97
N GLU A 248 1.88 5.67 -1.10
CA GLU A 248 2.95 6.05 -2.02
C GLU A 248 4.33 5.60 -1.51
N SER A 249 4.59 5.75 -0.20
CA SER A 249 5.80 5.23 0.44
C SER A 249 5.54 4.79 1.89
N LEU A 250 6.14 3.68 2.30
CA LEU A 250 6.04 3.11 3.65
C LEU A 250 7.44 2.85 4.22
N GLU A 251 7.78 3.56 5.29
CA GLU A 251 9.05 3.42 6.01
C GLU A 251 9.05 2.24 7.02
N SER A 252 10.23 1.92 7.56
CA SER A 252 10.46 0.81 8.49
C SER A 252 9.58 0.93 9.73
N GLU A 253 8.89 -0.15 10.11
CA GLU A 253 8.02 -0.18 11.30
C GLU A 253 6.99 0.97 11.33
N ALA A 254 6.51 1.42 10.16
CA ALA A 254 5.46 2.43 10.05
C ALA A 254 4.15 2.01 10.74
N PHE A 255 3.89 0.71 10.82
CA PHE A 255 2.84 0.08 11.62
C PHE A 255 3.48 -0.66 12.81
N ASP A 256 3.47 -0.08 14.00
CA ASP A 256 3.74 -0.79 15.26
C ASP A 256 2.40 -1.19 15.89
N VAL A 257 2.01 -2.45 15.70
CA VAL A 257 0.67 -2.93 16.06
C VAL A 257 0.75 -4.22 16.86
N THR A 258 0.36 -4.17 18.14
CA THR A 258 0.32 -5.33 19.05
C THR A 258 -1.06 -5.99 19.01
N ALA A 259 -1.31 -6.86 18.03
CA ALA A 259 -2.62 -7.46 17.80
C ALA A 259 -2.95 -8.62 18.75
N ARG A 260 -4.21 -8.70 19.21
CA ARG A 260 -4.76 -9.79 20.05
C ARG A 260 -5.47 -10.89 19.23
N GLY A 261 -5.21 -10.95 17.93
CA GLY A 261 -5.95 -11.77 16.98
C GLY A 261 -5.50 -11.56 15.53
N PRO A 262 -6.33 -11.91 14.53
CA PRO A 262 -5.91 -11.91 13.14
C PRO A 262 -5.59 -10.52 12.58
N VAL A 263 -4.59 -10.48 11.70
CA VAL A 263 -4.18 -9.31 10.93
C VAL A 263 -4.43 -9.57 9.45
N ILE A 264 -5.14 -8.67 8.79
CA ILE A 264 -5.56 -8.81 7.39
C ILE A 264 -5.03 -7.61 6.60
N VAL A 265 -4.14 -7.87 5.64
CA VAL A 265 -3.57 -6.87 4.73
C VAL A 265 -3.88 -7.30 3.30
N LYS A 266 -4.89 -6.72 2.65
CA LYS A 266 -5.35 -7.17 1.33
C LYS A 266 -5.76 -6.07 0.35
N ASN A 267 -5.69 -6.35 -0.95
CA ASN A 267 -6.10 -5.41 -2.02
C ASN A 267 -5.36 -4.06 -1.99
N ASN A 268 -4.18 -3.96 -1.35
CA ASN A 268 -3.48 -2.69 -1.19
C ASN A 268 -2.47 -2.45 -2.32
N THR A 269 -2.19 -1.18 -2.60
CA THR A 269 -1.12 -0.75 -3.52
C THR A 269 -0.06 0.01 -2.73
N PHE A 270 1.17 -0.49 -2.75
CA PHE A 270 2.34 0.13 -2.14
C PHE A 270 3.33 0.59 -3.21
N GLY A 271 3.66 1.89 -3.24
CA GLY A 271 4.64 2.47 -4.16
C GLY A 271 6.06 2.05 -3.80
N SER A 272 6.61 2.60 -2.71
CA SER A 272 7.88 2.15 -2.12
C SER A 272 7.72 1.53 -0.74
N LEU A 273 8.35 0.38 -0.51
CA LEU A 273 8.50 -0.27 0.79
C LEU A 273 9.99 -0.29 1.20
N SER A 274 10.35 0.34 2.33
CA SER A 274 11.69 0.16 2.90
C SER A 274 11.84 -1.18 3.62
N VAL A 275 13.06 -1.55 4.02
CA VAL A 275 13.31 -2.68 4.94
C VAL A 275 12.42 -2.55 6.18
N GLY A 276 11.91 -3.67 6.70
CA GLY A 276 11.20 -3.73 7.98
C GLY A 276 9.82 -3.04 8.03
N ALA A 277 9.24 -2.63 6.90
CA ALA A 277 7.99 -1.84 6.86
C ALA A 277 6.81 -2.45 7.65
N PHE A 278 6.73 -3.79 7.72
CA PHE A 278 5.70 -4.52 8.48
C PHE A 278 6.23 -5.22 9.75
N LEU A 279 7.51 -5.04 10.12
CA LEU A 279 8.13 -5.77 11.24
C LEU A 279 7.54 -5.40 12.62
N GLY A 280 6.99 -4.19 12.74
CA GLY A 280 6.26 -3.73 13.93
C GLY A 280 4.90 -4.41 14.14
N VAL A 281 4.42 -5.24 13.21
CA VAL A 281 3.20 -6.03 13.37
C VAL A 281 3.50 -7.31 14.12
N ARG A 282 3.05 -7.38 15.38
CA ARG A 282 3.40 -8.39 16.39
C ARG A 282 2.16 -8.84 17.18
N ALA A 283 2.15 -10.05 17.73
CA ALA A 283 1.07 -10.44 18.64
C ALA A 283 1.28 -9.84 20.03
N ASP A 284 0.19 -9.55 20.73
CA ASP A 284 0.21 -9.26 22.16
C ASP A 284 0.60 -10.53 22.94
N ALA A 285 1.72 -10.46 23.67
CA ALA A 285 2.24 -11.57 24.46
C ALA A 285 1.34 -11.92 25.65
N GLU A 286 0.61 -10.95 26.22
CA GLU A 286 -0.27 -11.16 27.38
C GLU A 286 -1.59 -11.85 26.98
N ALA A 287 -2.02 -11.67 25.73
CA ALA A 287 -3.23 -12.29 25.20
C ALA A 287 -3.08 -13.80 24.90
N ARG A 288 -1.88 -14.37 25.03
CA ARG A 288 -1.57 -15.78 24.75
C ARG A 288 -2.06 -16.73 25.85
N THR A 289 -3.37 -16.81 26.05
CA THR A 289 -4.02 -17.81 26.92
C THR A 289 -4.00 -19.23 26.32
N GLN A 290 -3.65 -19.37 25.04
CA GLN A 290 -3.48 -20.64 24.32
C GLN A 290 -2.29 -20.56 23.34
N PRO A 291 -1.61 -21.69 23.04
CA PRO A 291 -0.41 -21.71 22.19
C PRO A 291 -0.70 -21.62 20.67
N SER A 292 -1.93 -21.27 20.26
CA SER A 292 -2.30 -21.09 18.87
C SER A 292 -1.72 -19.79 18.29
N LEU A 293 -0.96 -19.87 17.20
CA LEU A 293 -0.59 -18.70 16.40
C LEU A 293 -1.85 -18.02 15.84
N HIS A 294 -1.85 -16.69 15.78
CA HIS A 294 -2.88 -15.93 15.06
C HIS A 294 -2.61 -15.95 13.55
N ASP A 295 -3.61 -15.66 12.72
CA ASP A 295 -3.42 -15.57 11.27
C ASP A 295 -2.96 -14.17 10.84
N LEU A 296 -1.93 -14.09 9.99
CA LEU A 296 -1.56 -12.89 9.25
C LEU A 296 -1.77 -13.16 7.75
N ILE A 297 -2.81 -12.55 7.20
CA ILE A 297 -3.28 -12.77 5.83
C ILE A 297 -2.79 -11.60 4.96
N PHE A 298 -1.84 -11.85 4.05
CA PHE A 298 -1.29 -10.87 3.13
C PHE A 298 -1.62 -11.26 1.69
N LYS A 299 -2.74 -10.75 1.14
CA LYS A 299 -3.30 -11.22 -0.14
C LYS A 299 -3.62 -10.13 -1.15
N ASN A 300 -3.40 -10.42 -2.44
CA ASN A 300 -3.79 -9.53 -3.54
C ASN A 300 -3.26 -8.10 -3.36
N ASN A 301 -2.01 -7.97 -2.91
CA ASN A 301 -1.35 -6.69 -2.72
C ASN A 301 -0.38 -6.43 -3.88
N SER A 302 -0.17 -5.17 -4.25
CA SER A 302 0.76 -4.77 -5.30
C SER A 302 1.91 -3.92 -4.73
N VAL A 303 3.14 -4.17 -5.19
CA VAL A 303 4.37 -3.51 -4.72
C VAL A 303 5.23 -3.07 -5.91
N VAL A 304 5.52 -1.77 -6.04
CA VAL A 304 6.25 -1.24 -7.23
C VAL A 304 7.77 -1.22 -6.98
N ASN A 305 8.19 -0.71 -5.81
CA ASN A 305 9.57 -0.60 -5.37
C ASN A 305 9.69 -1.19 -3.97
N PHE A 306 10.67 -2.03 -3.71
CA PHE A 306 10.85 -2.63 -2.38
C PHE A 306 12.31 -3.01 -2.10
N GLU A 307 12.73 -2.84 -0.85
CA GLU A 307 14.07 -3.21 -0.37
C GLU A 307 14.11 -4.68 0.10
N GLU A 308 15.32 -5.24 0.27
CA GLU A 308 15.52 -6.59 0.82
C GLU A 308 14.97 -6.65 2.27
N GLY A 309 14.07 -7.60 2.58
CA GLY A 309 13.46 -7.65 3.91
C GLY A 309 12.44 -6.54 4.21
N SER A 310 11.87 -5.92 3.18
CA SER A 310 10.74 -4.99 3.32
C SER A 310 9.46 -5.69 3.83
N ILE A 311 9.15 -6.86 3.27
CA ILE A 311 7.98 -7.68 3.61
C ILE A 311 8.40 -8.73 4.67
N MET A 312 8.74 -8.25 5.86
CA MET A 312 9.10 -9.07 7.03
C MET A 312 7.96 -9.10 8.06
N PHE A 313 7.67 -10.28 8.61
CA PHE A 313 6.61 -10.52 9.60
C PHE A 313 7.11 -11.40 10.75
N ASP A 314 6.54 -11.25 11.95
CA ASP A 314 6.87 -12.12 13.08
C ASP A 314 6.21 -13.50 12.97
N ARG A 315 6.96 -14.46 12.41
CA ARG A 315 6.57 -15.88 12.29
C ARG A 315 6.45 -16.60 13.64
N ASN A 316 6.97 -16.04 14.74
CA ASN A 316 6.79 -16.59 16.09
C ASN A 316 5.42 -16.21 16.68
N SER A 317 4.79 -15.17 16.14
CA SER A 317 3.47 -14.67 16.53
C SER A 317 2.36 -15.16 15.62
N PHE A 318 2.62 -15.17 14.30
CA PHE A 318 1.60 -15.40 13.29
C PHE A 318 1.89 -16.57 12.35
N ARG A 319 0.83 -17.31 11.99
CA ARG A 319 0.78 -18.13 10.79
C ARG A 319 0.58 -17.20 9.60
N LEU A 320 1.60 -17.10 8.75
CA LEU A 320 1.57 -16.26 7.55
C LEU A 320 0.85 -16.96 6.40
N GLU A 321 -0.19 -16.32 5.85
CA GLU A 321 -0.81 -16.67 4.58
C GLU A 321 -0.47 -15.59 3.55
N LEU A 322 0.55 -15.84 2.72
CA LEU A 322 1.00 -14.96 1.64
C LEU A 322 0.48 -15.51 0.31
N ASP A 323 -0.21 -14.69 -0.49
CA ASP A 323 -0.81 -15.14 -1.76
C ASP A 323 -1.09 -13.96 -2.71
N ASN A 324 -1.08 -14.19 -4.03
CA ASN A 324 -1.39 -13.17 -5.05
C ASN A 324 -0.63 -11.83 -4.86
N LEU A 325 0.69 -11.86 -4.62
CA LEU A 325 1.53 -10.67 -4.48
C LEU A 325 2.06 -10.21 -5.85
N LEU A 326 1.55 -9.08 -6.34
CA LEU A 326 1.93 -8.48 -7.62
C LEU A 326 3.13 -7.54 -7.48
N VAL A 327 4.28 -7.92 -8.03
CA VAL A 327 5.38 -7.00 -8.29
C VAL A 327 5.00 -6.13 -9.48
N GLY A 328 4.81 -4.83 -9.25
CA GLY A 328 4.37 -3.83 -10.23
C GLY A 328 5.44 -3.43 -11.24
N ARG A 329 6.15 -4.41 -11.81
CA ARG A 329 7.23 -4.27 -12.81
C ARG A 329 7.08 -5.37 -13.86
N SER A 330 7.67 -5.14 -15.03
CA SER A 330 7.81 -6.17 -16.07
C SER A 330 8.66 -7.34 -15.58
N CYS A 331 8.23 -8.58 -15.81
CA CYS A 331 8.95 -9.78 -15.43
C CYS A 331 10.35 -9.89 -16.10
N ASP A 332 11.40 -10.14 -15.31
CA ASP A 332 12.75 -10.47 -15.81
C ASP A 332 13.24 -11.75 -15.12
N CYS A 333 13.62 -12.74 -15.93
CA CYS A 333 14.22 -14.01 -15.51
C CYS A 333 15.39 -13.86 -14.51
N ARG A 334 16.15 -12.77 -14.60
CA ARG A 334 17.26 -12.48 -13.68
C ARG A 334 16.78 -11.95 -12.33
N MET A 335 15.63 -11.29 -12.31
CA MET A 335 15.07 -10.61 -11.15
C MET A 335 14.05 -11.46 -10.38
N LEU A 336 13.33 -12.39 -11.02
CA LEU A 336 12.40 -13.31 -10.33
C LEU A 336 13.02 -14.00 -9.09
N PRO A 337 14.22 -14.64 -9.16
CA PRO A 337 14.82 -15.27 -7.99
C PRO A 337 15.29 -14.25 -6.94
N VAL A 338 15.63 -13.02 -7.33
CA VAL A 338 16.00 -11.95 -6.39
C VAL A 338 14.75 -11.47 -5.63
N TRP A 339 13.67 -11.16 -6.34
CA TRP A 339 12.38 -10.77 -5.75
C TRP A 339 11.85 -11.84 -4.80
N LYS A 340 11.86 -13.12 -5.22
CA LYS A 340 11.43 -14.25 -4.39
C LYS A 340 12.27 -14.37 -3.11
N ASN A 341 13.60 -14.29 -3.21
CA ASN A 341 14.48 -14.34 -2.02
C ASN A 341 14.27 -13.13 -1.10
N ASN A 342 14.17 -11.91 -1.64
CA ASN A 342 13.99 -10.68 -0.85
C ASN A 342 12.71 -10.67 -0.01
N ILE A 343 11.69 -11.46 -0.39
CA ILE A 343 10.39 -11.57 0.29
C ILE A 343 10.33 -12.81 1.21
N LEU A 344 10.86 -13.95 0.79
CA LEU A 344 10.75 -15.21 1.55
C LEU A 344 11.94 -15.50 2.50
N ASN A 345 13.15 -15.12 2.10
CA ASN A 345 14.41 -15.62 2.66
C ASN A 345 15.13 -14.58 3.54
N TYR A 346 14.37 -13.87 4.37
CA TYR A 346 14.87 -12.79 5.23
C TYR A 346 15.56 -13.26 6.52
N THR A 347 15.77 -14.55 6.74
CA THR A 347 16.34 -15.11 7.98
C THR A 347 17.70 -14.49 8.34
N ASN A 348 18.53 -14.18 7.33
CA ASN A 348 19.81 -13.50 7.51
C ASN A 348 19.67 -12.02 7.93
N LEU A 349 18.63 -11.31 7.47
CA LEU A 349 18.35 -9.94 7.89
C LEU A 349 17.72 -9.90 9.28
N TYR A 350 16.74 -10.75 9.55
CA TYR A 350 16.10 -10.89 10.87
C TYR A 350 17.16 -11.12 11.96
N ALA A 351 18.12 -12.02 11.71
CA ALA A 351 19.23 -12.30 12.62
C ALA A 351 20.23 -11.13 12.77
N ARG A 352 20.26 -10.16 11.85
CA ARG A 352 21.08 -8.93 11.97
C ARG A 352 20.34 -7.85 12.76
N PHE A 353 19.09 -7.54 12.41
CA PHE A 353 18.29 -6.50 13.08
C PHE A 353 18.15 -6.77 14.58
N TYR A 354 17.76 -7.99 14.99
CA TYR A 354 17.61 -8.31 16.41
C TYR A 354 18.95 -8.36 17.18
N LYS A 355 20.07 -8.72 16.52
CA LYS A 355 21.41 -8.60 17.14
C LYS A 355 21.86 -7.15 17.31
N GLN A 356 21.41 -6.24 16.45
CA GLN A 356 21.76 -4.82 16.55
C GLN A 356 20.93 -4.10 17.62
N ASN A 357 19.62 -4.36 17.69
CA ASN A 357 18.75 -3.78 18.72
C ASN A 357 19.08 -4.24 20.15
N THR A 358 19.53 -5.50 20.32
CA THR A 358 20.00 -6.00 21.63
C THR A 358 21.37 -5.47 22.03
N ALA A 359 22.19 -5.01 21.07
CA ALA A 359 23.44 -4.32 21.37
C ALA A 359 23.19 -2.85 21.75
N SER A 360 22.35 -2.13 21.00
CA SER A 360 22.09 -0.70 21.24
C SER A 360 21.38 -0.43 22.58
N SER A 361 20.53 -1.34 23.07
CA SER A 361 19.84 -1.21 24.36
C SER A 361 20.73 -1.36 25.61
N SER A 362 22.02 -1.69 25.45
CA SER A 362 22.94 -1.98 26.57
C SER A 362 23.76 -0.79 27.10
N SER A 363 23.49 0.43 26.60
CA SER A 363 24.30 1.63 26.87
C SER A 363 23.65 2.70 27.76
N SER A 364 22.40 2.51 28.21
CA SER A 364 21.68 3.45 29.08
C SER A 364 21.38 2.86 30.46
N SER A 365 22.17 3.23 31.46
CA SER A 365 22.05 2.70 32.83
C SER A 365 21.13 3.52 33.73
N PHE A 366 20.07 2.92 34.27
CA PHE A 366 19.80 2.93 35.73
C PHE A 366 18.81 1.81 36.13
N SER A 367 18.73 1.53 37.43
CA SER A 367 18.13 0.32 37.99
C SER A 367 16.61 0.37 38.23
N SER A 368 15.88 -0.72 37.93
CA SER A 368 15.31 -1.63 38.96
C SER A 368 14.42 -2.74 38.38
N SER A 369 14.13 -3.77 39.18
CA SER A 369 13.01 -4.73 39.03
C SER A 369 13.06 -5.75 37.87
N SER A 370 13.92 -6.75 38.03
CA SER A 370 13.76 -8.16 37.66
C SER A 370 12.58 -8.57 36.74
N SER A 371 12.91 -8.95 35.49
CA SER A 371 12.18 -10.02 34.78
C SER A 371 13.19 -10.95 34.07
N LEU A 372 13.07 -12.26 34.31
CA LEU A 372 13.98 -13.27 33.76
C LEU A 372 13.51 -13.71 32.36
N LEU A 373 13.77 -12.87 31.36
CA LEU A 373 13.68 -13.31 29.97
C LEU A 373 14.94 -14.10 29.62
N LEU A 374 14.80 -15.41 29.45
CA LEU A 374 15.83 -16.24 28.83
C LEU A 374 16.14 -15.71 27.42
N PRO A 375 17.37 -15.90 26.90
CA PRO A 375 17.60 -15.73 25.47
C PRO A 375 16.65 -16.67 24.72
N VAL A 376 15.79 -16.10 23.88
CA VAL A 376 14.87 -16.88 23.05
C VAL A 376 15.72 -17.81 22.20
N LEU A 377 15.65 -19.10 22.50
CA LEU A 377 16.08 -20.15 21.58
C LEU A 377 15.30 -19.92 20.29
N VAL A 378 16.01 -19.50 19.24
CA VAL A 378 15.46 -19.43 17.88
C VAL A 378 15.22 -20.87 17.44
N SER A 379 14.08 -21.40 17.88
CA SER A 379 13.49 -22.60 17.33
C SER A 379 13.13 -22.26 15.91
N SER A 380 14.03 -22.60 14.99
CA SER A 380 13.82 -22.51 13.56
C SER A 380 12.77 -23.54 13.14
N GLN A 381 11.50 -23.29 13.51
CA GLN A 381 10.36 -23.72 12.73
C GLN A 381 10.34 -22.88 11.45
N ASP A 382 11.37 -23.09 10.62
CA ASP A 382 11.34 -22.86 9.18
C ASP A 382 10.38 -23.87 8.54
N THR A 383 9.13 -23.83 8.99
CA THR A 383 8.00 -24.25 8.18
C THR A 383 8.05 -23.36 6.93
N PRO A 384 8.29 -23.93 5.74
CA PRO A 384 8.35 -23.11 4.54
C PRO A 384 7.00 -22.42 4.36
N ILE A 385 7.02 -21.15 3.96
CA ILE A 385 5.80 -20.46 3.53
C ILE A 385 5.21 -21.31 2.41
N ASN A 386 3.91 -21.60 2.51
CA ASN A 386 3.26 -22.58 1.63
C ASN A 386 3.03 -21.97 0.24
N GLU A 387 4.07 -21.96 -0.58
CA GLU A 387 4.09 -21.38 -1.92
C GLU A 387 3.03 -22.02 -2.83
N THR A 388 2.01 -21.24 -3.19
CA THR A 388 1.15 -21.50 -4.36
C THR A 388 1.87 -21.01 -5.62
N PRO A 389 1.60 -21.57 -6.81
CA PRO A 389 2.12 -20.99 -8.06
C PRO A 389 1.66 -19.53 -8.26
N GLU A 390 0.49 -19.17 -7.71
CA GLU A 390 -0.11 -17.84 -7.74
C GLU A 390 0.42 -16.88 -6.66
N THR A 391 1.32 -17.32 -5.76
CA THR A 391 1.83 -16.47 -4.65
C THR A 391 2.52 -15.21 -5.15
N PHE A 392 3.19 -15.28 -6.31
CA PHE A 392 3.96 -14.18 -6.89
C PHE A 392 3.60 -13.93 -8.35
N LEU A 393 3.21 -12.69 -8.64
CA LEU A 393 2.80 -12.21 -9.97
C LEU A 393 3.69 -11.05 -10.40
N CYS A 394 3.92 -10.89 -11.71
CA CYS A 394 4.51 -9.70 -12.30
C CYS A 394 3.83 -9.39 -13.64
N TYR A 395 4.11 -8.24 -14.25
CA TYR A 395 3.53 -7.90 -15.56
C TYR A 395 4.31 -8.57 -16.68
N ASP A 396 3.61 -9.22 -17.61
CA ASP A 396 4.20 -9.61 -18.89
C ASP A 396 4.70 -8.37 -19.66
N GLY A 397 5.91 -8.46 -20.20
CA GLY A 397 6.58 -7.36 -20.90
C GLY A 397 6.23 -7.26 -22.39
N GLU A 398 5.66 -8.30 -22.99
CA GLU A 398 5.36 -8.32 -24.44
C GLU A 398 4.03 -7.64 -24.79
N THR A 399 3.10 -7.52 -23.83
CA THR A 399 1.77 -6.95 -24.06
C THR A 399 1.57 -5.56 -23.44
N SER A 400 1.22 -4.57 -24.27
CA SER A 400 0.98 -3.17 -23.84
C SER A 400 -0.14 -2.97 -22.80
N ASN A 401 -0.96 -4.01 -22.57
CA ASN A 401 -2.03 -4.00 -21.58
C ASN A 401 -1.61 -4.57 -20.21
N GLY A 402 -0.37 -5.05 -20.05
CA GLY A 402 0.21 -5.46 -18.76
C GLY A 402 -0.58 -6.57 -18.06
N VAL A 403 -0.74 -7.73 -18.71
CA VAL A 403 -1.37 -8.89 -18.07
C VAL A 403 -0.49 -9.37 -16.92
N ALA A 404 -1.08 -9.57 -15.74
CA ALA A 404 -0.39 -10.17 -14.61
C ALA A 404 -0.20 -11.68 -14.86
N ILE A 405 1.04 -12.15 -14.82
CA ILE A 405 1.44 -13.55 -15.02
C ILE A 405 2.17 -14.06 -13.78
N SER A 406 1.98 -15.34 -13.46
CA SER A 406 2.67 -15.95 -12.31
C SER A 406 4.17 -16.16 -12.59
N PHE A 407 4.99 -16.05 -11.55
CA PHE A 407 6.45 -16.24 -11.67
C PHE A 407 6.79 -17.61 -12.29
N VAL A 408 6.08 -18.68 -11.90
CA VAL A 408 6.30 -20.05 -12.39
C VAL A 408 5.95 -20.20 -13.87
N GLU A 409 4.86 -19.57 -14.31
CA GLU A 409 4.40 -19.60 -15.70
C GLU A 409 5.32 -18.76 -16.62
N TYR A 410 5.81 -17.61 -16.16
CA TYR A 410 6.79 -16.82 -16.89
C TYR A 410 8.16 -17.52 -16.94
N GLU A 411 8.62 -18.13 -15.84
CA GLU A 411 9.88 -18.87 -15.80
C GLU A 411 9.88 -20.07 -16.75
N THR A 412 8.78 -20.83 -16.77
CA THR A 412 8.64 -21.98 -17.67
C THR A 412 8.53 -21.58 -19.14
N ARG A 413 7.84 -20.49 -19.48
CA ARG A 413 7.72 -20.00 -20.86
C ARG A 413 8.99 -19.32 -21.39
N HIS A 414 9.50 -18.30 -20.70
CA HIS A 414 10.50 -17.39 -21.25
C HIS A 414 11.93 -17.72 -20.78
N CYS A 415 12.11 -18.22 -19.55
CA CYS A 415 13.43 -18.39 -18.95
C CYS A 415 14.06 -19.77 -19.25
N SER A 416 13.25 -20.82 -19.38
CA SER A 416 13.69 -22.19 -19.68
C SER A 416 14.49 -22.33 -20.99
N LEU A 417 14.20 -21.47 -21.98
CA LEU A 417 14.83 -21.47 -23.30
C LEU A 417 16.35 -21.22 -23.26
N GLY A 418 16.85 -20.45 -22.29
CA GLY A 418 18.28 -20.13 -22.20
C GLY A 418 19.17 -21.37 -22.02
N GLY A 419 18.73 -22.33 -21.21
CA GLY A 419 19.41 -23.61 -21.04
C GLY A 419 19.28 -24.51 -22.27
N SER A 420 18.07 -24.59 -22.84
CA SER A 420 17.77 -25.44 -24.00
C SER A 420 18.54 -25.01 -25.25
N VAL A 421 18.59 -23.70 -25.55
CA VAL A 421 19.36 -23.15 -26.68
C VAL A 421 20.86 -23.40 -26.52
N LEU A 422 21.42 -23.25 -25.31
CA LEU A 422 22.84 -23.53 -25.07
C LEU A 422 23.18 -25.01 -25.26
N VAL A 423 22.31 -25.92 -24.79
CA VAL A 423 22.43 -27.36 -25.05
C VAL A 423 22.31 -27.66 -26.55
N PHE A 424 21.38 -27.03 -27.27
CA PHE A 424 21.20 -27.21 -28.71
C PHE A 424 22.42 -26.73 -29.51
N VAL A 425 23.01 -25.58 -29.13
CA VAL A 425 24.26 -25.07 -29.71
C VAL A 425 25.44 -26.00 -29.41
N LEU A 426 25.55 -26.57 -28.20
CA LEU A 426 26.55 -27.58 -27.88
C LEU A 426 26.37 -28.86 -28.72
N VAL A 427 25.15 -29.34 -28.91
CA VAL A 427 24.85 -30.50 -29.77
C VAL A 427 25.25 -30.22 -31.22
N ILE A 428 24.94 -29.03 -31.76
CA ILE A 428 25.38 -28.62 -33.11
C ILE A 428 26.91 -28.55 -33.19
N ALA A 429 27.59 -27.97 -32.20
CA ALA A 429 29.05 -27.87 -32.17
C ALA A 429 29.73 -29.26 -32.10
N VAL A 430 29.17 -30.20 -31.32
CA VAL A 430 29.63 -31.59 -31.26
C VAL A 430 29.42 -32.29 -32.60
N LEU A 431 28.24 -32.14 -33.23
CA LEU A 431 27.95 -32.73 -34.55
C LEU A 431 28.88 -32.17 -35.66
N LEU A 432 29.21 -30.88 -35.61
CA LEU A 432 30.19 -30.26 -36.51
C LEU A 432 31.61 -30.83 -36.30
N LEU A 433 32.08 -30.96 -35.06
CA LEU A 433 33.36 -31.60 -34.76
C LEU A 433 33.40 -33.07 -35.22
N LEU A 434 32.31 -33.81 -35.04
CA LEU A 434 32.18 -35.20 -35.46
C LEU A 434 32.21 -35.33 -36.99
N SER A 435 31.53 -34.44 -37.72
CA SER A 435 31.55 -34.42 -39.19
C SER A 435 32.93 -34.06 -39.75
N ILE A 436 33.66 -33.14 -39.12
CA ILE A 436 35.05 -32.80 -39.46
C ILE A 436 35.97 -34.01 -39.21
N LEU A 437 35.82 -34.71 -38.08
CA LEU A 437 36.57 -35.94 -37.80
C LEU A 437 36.29 -37.04 -38.83
N ILE A 438 35.03 -37.24 -39.22
CA ILE A 438 34.63 -38.20 -40.25
C ILE A 438 35.24 -37.81 -41.62
N ALA A 439 35.19 -36.53 -42.01
CA ALA A 439 35.80 -36.04 -43.24
C ALA A 439 37.33 -36.26 -43.24
N CYS A 440 38.02 -35.96 -42.14
CA CYS A 440 39.43 -36.22 -41.96
C CYS A 440 39.77 -37.73 -42.03
N LEU A 441 38.96 -38.59 -41.42
CA LEU A 441 39.11 -40.05 -41.50
C LEU A 441 38.88 -40.57 -42.93
N ILE A 442 37.89 -40.05 -43.66
CA ILE A 442 37.67 -40.38 -45.08
C ILE A 442 38.88 -39.97 -45.92
N VAL A 443 39.38 -38.73 -45.78
CA VAL A 443 40.58 -38.25 -46.49
C VAL A 443 41.81 -39.09 -46.15
N TRP A 444 42.00 -39.46 -44.88
CA TRP A 444 43.10 -40.33 -44.43
C TRP A 444 42.98 -41.74 -45.01
N CYS A 445 41.79 -42.35 -44.98
CA CYS A 445 41.51 -43.65 -45.59
C CYS A 445 41.72 -43.63 -47.11
N CYS A 446 41.27 -42.58 -47.82
CA CYS A 446 41.53 -42.40 -49.24
C CYS A 446 43.03 -42.25 -49.54
N ARG A 447 43.77 -41.46 -48.74
CA ARG A 447 45.24 -41.34 -48.86
C ARG A 447 45.94 -42.67 -48.57
N ARG A 448 45.55 -43.40 -47.52
CA ARG A 448 46.11 -44.71 -47.13
C ARG A 448 45.82 -45.78 -48.20
N ARG A 449 44.61 -45.82 -48.75
CA ARG A 449 44.21 -46.71 -49.85
C ARG A 449 45.02 -46.43 -51.12
N ARG A 450 45.19 -45.15 -51.51
CA ARG A 450 46.10 -44.75 -52.61
C ARG A 450 47.57 -45.15 -52.35
N ARG A 451 48.04 -45.07 -51.11
CA ARG A 451 49.43 -45.44 -50.73
C ARG A 451 49.66 -46.95 -50.81
N ASN A 452 48.66 -47.77 -50.48
CA ASN A 452 48.72 -49.22 -50.65
C ASN A 452 48.52 -49.67 -52.10
N SER A 453 47.61 -49.05 -52.86
CA SER A 453 47.38 -49.43 -54.27
C SER A 453 48.58 -49.14 -55.19
N ARG A 454 49.44 -48.17 -54.82
CA ARG A 454 50.72 -47.92 -55.49
C ARG A 454 51.81 -48.98 -55.26
N LYS A 455 51.61 -49.95 -54.35
CA LYS A 455 52.59 -51.03 -54.07
C LYS A 455 52.33 -52.34 -54.82
N LYS A 456 51.37 -52.39 -55.75
CA LYS A 456 50.89 -53.65 -56.35
C LYS A 456 51.01 -53.76 -57.89
N TRP A 457 51.89 -52.98 -58.51
CA TRP A 457 52.09 -52.99 -59.95
C TRP A 457 53.58 -53.08 -60.34
N ILE A 458 53.87 -54.11 -61.15
CA ILE A 458 54.98 -54.24 -62.10
C ILE A 458 56.39 -54.38 -61.49
N SER A 459 56.89 -55.61 -61.52
CA SER A 459 58.31 -55.96 -61.54
C SER A 459 58.62 -56.63 -62.89
N VAL A 460 59.35 -55.94 -63.77
CA VAL A 460 59.85 -56.48 -65.05
C VAL A 460 61.30 -56.05 -65.24
N PRO A 461 62.26 -56.98 -65.36
CA PRO A 461 63.65 -56.66 -65.68
C PRO A 461 63.95 -56.91 -67.16
N MET A 462 64.60 -55.96 -67.84
CA MET A 462 65.64 -56.25 -68.86
C MET A 462 66.40 -54.98 -69.28
N ASN A 463 67.72 -55.06 -69.09
CA ASN A 463 68.85 -54.65 -69.94
C ASN A 463 68.81 -53.34 -70.80
N ALA A 464 70.00 -52.71 -70.80
CA ALA A 464 70.44 -51.56 -71.59
C ALA A 464 70.75 -51.94 -73.08
N PRO A 465 71.25 -51.05 -73.99
CA PRO A 465 71.80 -49.71 -73.74
C PRO A 465 71.48 -48.58 -74.75
N ASP A 466 71.93 -47.36 -74.35
CA ASP A 466 72.54 -46.23 -75.10
C ASP A 466 72.40 -46.09 -76.63
N VAL A 467 72.21 -44.85 -77.12
CA VAL A 467 72.99 -44.21 -78.22
C VAL A 467 72.59 -42.72 -78.42
N VAL A 468 73.48 -41.82 -77.97
CA VAL A 468 74.10 -40.63 -78.65
C VAL A 468 73.29 -39.67 -79.59
N SER A 469 73.70 -38.38 -79.55
CA SER A 469 73.50 -37.23 -80.49
C SER A 469 72.27 -36.31 -80.26
N LYS A 470 72.44 -35.03 -79.93
CA LYS A 470 72.99 -33.87 -80.70
C LYS A 470 72.20 -33.53 -81.98
N LYS A 471 71.61 -32.32 -82.05
CA LYS A 471 72.18 -31.11 -82.72
C LYS A 471 71.31 -29.86 -82.52
N ASN A 472 71.93 -28.66 -82.57
CA ASN A 472 71.37 -27.36 -82.19
C ASN A 472 70.68 -26.59 -83.36
N GLY A 473 69.82 -25.61 -83.03
CA GLY A 473 69.33 -24.52 -83.92
C GLY A 473 67.91 -24.03 -83.52
N VAL A 474 67.65 -22.84 -82.94
CA VAL A 474 67.76 -21.45 -83.47
C VAL A 474 66.77 -21.25 -84.66
N ILE A 475 65.66 -20.49 -84.63
CA ILE A 475 65.10 -19.34 -83.83
C ILE A 475 63.57 -19.61 -83.57
N GLY A 476 62.78 -19.05 -82.65
CA GLY A 476 62.94 -18.07 -81.53
C GLY A 476 61.82 -16.98 -81.47
N ARG A 477 61.71 -16.26 -80.33
CA ARG A 477 60.86 -15.07 -80.01
C ARG A 477 59.35 -15.23 -79.72
N GLU A 478 59.04 -15.31 -78.40
CA GLU A 478 58.00 -14.64 -77.59
C GLU A 478 56.54 -14.37 -78.05
N ALA A 479 55.61 -14.54 -77.08
CA ALA A 479 54.23 -14.03 -76.95
C ALA A 479 53.13 -14.59 -77.88
N ALA A 480 51.93 -14.96 -77.41
CA ALA A 480 51.43 -15.15 -76.03
C ALA A 480 50.33 -16.26 -76.03
N ALA A 481 50.08 -16.90 -74.88
CA ALA A 481 49.42 -18.20 -74.83
C ALA A 481 47.88 -18.18 -74.99
N SER A 482 47.37 -19.15 -75.76
CA SER A 482 45.95 -19.57 -75.81
C SER A 482 45.87 -21.07 -76.18
N ALA A 483 44.68 -21.68 -76.04
CA ALA A 483 44.38 -23.10 -76.26
C ALA A 483 45.06 -24.10 -75.27
N THR A 484 44.57 -25.31 -74.94
CA THR A 484 43.65 -26.29 -75.58
C THR A 484 44.22 -26.88 -76.89
N PRO A 485 43.57 -27.80 -77.66
CA PRO A 485 42.32 -28.57 -77.45
C PRO A 485 42.52 -30.09 -77.75
N VAL A 486 41.55 -30.72 -78.43
CA VAL A 486 41.51 -32.08 -79.04
C VAL A 486 41.29 -33.26 -78.08
N ASP A 487 40.34 -34.18 -78.29
CA ASP A 487 38.94 -34.10 -78.82
C ASP A 487 38.20 -35.43 -78.38
N SER A 488 37.04 -35.91 -78.85
CA SER A 488 36.22 -35.67 -80.05
C SER A 488 34.71 -35.64 -79.76
N ARG A 489 33.96 -34.88 -80.58
CA ARG A 489 32.48 -34.74 -80.53
C ARG A 489 31.83 -35.08 -81.88
N ILE A 490 30.60 -35.62 -81.81
CA ILE A 490 29.48 -35.35 -82.72
C ILE A 490 28.24 -35.22 -81.80
N THR A 491 27.51 -34.12 -81.58
CA THR A 491 26.99 -32.93 -82.31
C THR A 491 25.57 -33.07 -82.90
N MET A 492 24.65 -32.28 -82.32
CA MET A 492 23.45 -31.70 -82.96
C MET A 492 23.18 -30.33 -82.29
N VAL A 493 22.50 -29.40 -82.96
CA VAL A 493 22.87 -27.97 -82.93
C VAL A 493 21.65 -27.01 -83.08
N VAL A 494 21.44 -26.13 -82.06
CA VAL A 494 21.14 -24.65 -82.14
C VAL A 494 19.79 -24.22 -82.81
N PRO A 495 19.27 -22.96 -82.65
CA PRO A 495 19.45 -21.87 -81.66
C PRO A 495 18.25 -21.77 -80.68
N ASP A 496 18.15 -20.92 -79.65
CA ASP A 496 18.30 -19.45 -79.66
C ASP A 496 18.42 -18.86 -78.23
N GLY A 497 18.86 -17.60 -78.11
CA GLY A 497 19.30 -17.04 -76.82
C GLY A 497 18.32 -16.08 -76.12
N ARG A 498 18.05 -16.33 -74.83
CA ARG A 498 17.71 -15.34 -73.78
C ARG A 498 17.99 -15.91 -72.40
N LEU A 499 18.61 -15.13 -71.51
CA LEU A 499 18.58 -15.40 -70.07
C LEU A 499 17.24 -14.94 -69.50
N TYR A 500 16.77 -15.59 -68.44
CA TYR A 500 16.33 -14.94 -67.20
C TYR A 500 16.49 -15.92 -66.01
N ARG A 501 16.17 -15.44 -64.81
CA ARG A 501 16.43 -16.01 -63.48
C ARG A 501 15.09 -15.96 -62.70
N GLU A 502 15.02 -16.63 -61.53
CA GLU A 502 13.83 -16.83 -60.65
C GLU A 502 13.18 -18.23 -60.82
N THR A 503 12.55 -18.87 -59.82
CA THR A 503 12.39 -18.59 -58.36
C THR A 503 12.30 -19.90 -57.55
N GLU A 504 12.19 -19.80 -56.21
CA GLU A 504 12.16 -20.94 -55.28
C GLU A 504 10.83 -21.71 -55.26
N PHE A 505 10.90 -23.00 -54.89
CA PHE A 505 9.72 -23.84 -54.63
C PHE A 505 9.15 -23.56 -53.23
N HIS A 506 8.03 -22.86 -53.15
CA HIS A 506 7.17 -22.89 -51.96
C HIS A 506 6.18 -24.05 -52.03
N VAL A 507 6.22 -24.95 -51.04
CA VAL A 507 5.10 -25.84 -50.72
C VAL A 507 4.62 -25.47 -49.33
N ILE A 508 3.51 -24.76 -49.26
CA ILE A 508 2.83 -24.44 -48.00
C ILE A 508 1.98 -25.66 -47.63
N VAL A 509 2.13 -26.15 -46.40
CA VAL A 509 1.23 -27.14 -45.80
C VAL A 509 0.50 -26.45 -44.66
N GLU A 510 -0.67 -25.90 -44.96
CA GLU A 510 -1.58 -25.43 -43.91
C GLU A 510 -2.10 -26.63 -43.12
N LYS A 511 -2.07 -26.53 -41.78
CA LYS A 511 -2.66 -27.51 -40.89
C LYS A 511 -3.67 -26.81 -39.99
N ALA A 512 -4.95 -26.88 -40.37
CA ALA A 512 -6.04 -26.42 -39.53
C ALA A 512 -6.32 -27.41 -38.39
N GLU A 513 -6.61 -26.90 -37.20
CA GLU A 513 -7.18 -27.66 -36.09
C GLU A 513 -8.47 -26.97 -35.63
N PRO A 514 -9.54 -27.72 -35.32
CA PRO A 514 -10.89 -27.16 -35.17
C PRO A 514 -11.15 -26.57 -33.78
N LEU A 515 -11.89 -25.46 -33.75
CA LEU A 515 -12.50 -24.93 -32.52
C LEU A 515 -13.72 -25.78 -32.13
N THR A 516 -13.69 -26.38 -30.94
CA THR A 516 -14.87 -26.96 -30.28
C THR A 516 -15.38 -26.01 -29.20
N THR A 517 -16.50 -25.34 -29.48
CA THR A 517 -17.26 -24.56 -28.49
C THR A 517 -18.37 -25.41 -27.88
N GLU A 518 -18.42 -25.54 -26.56
CA GLU A 518 -19.65 -25.86 -25.82
C GLU A 518 -19.91 -24.77 -24.78
N LEU A 519 -21.15 -24.74 -24.25
CA LEU A 519 -21.76 -23.60 -23.55
C LEU A 519 -21.65 -23.67 -22.01
#